data_AF-A0AAU5LC26-F1
#
_entry.id   AF-A0AAU5LC26-F1
#
_cell.length_a   1.000
_cell.length_b   1.000
_cell.length_c   1.000
_cell.angle_alpha   90.00
_cell.angle_beta   90.00
_cell.angle_gamma   90.00
#
_symmetry.space_group_name_H-M   'P 1'
#
loop_
_entity.id
_entity.type
_entity.pdbx_description
1 polymer ?
#
loop_
_entity_poly.entity_id
_entity_poly.type
_entity_poly.pdbx_seq_one_letter_code
_entity_poly.pdbx_strand_id
1 'polypeptide(L)'
;MSRVYRSFILPESMRTTREFMDVGLRTTTRVLVGADDPILRPEFVHGHESHVDDLTIDYMPNAGHFLVDDRPDEVITHALDLFQK
;
A
#
# COMPACT_ATOMS: atom_id res chain seq x y z
N MET A 1 -24.38 1.02 8.41
CA MET A 1 -23.01 0.96 8.94
C MET A 1 -23.04 0.45 10.38
N SER A 2 -22.15 -0.50 10.71
CA SER A 2 -22.07 -1.15 12.03
C SER A 2 -21.68 -0.18 13.15
N ARG A 3 -22.15 -0.43 14.38
CA ARG A 3 -21.77 0.32 15.59
C ARG A 3 -20.27 0.25 15.85
N VAL A 4 -19.66 -0.94 15.68
CA VAL A 4 -18.21 -1.15 15.83
C VAL A 4 -17.42 -0.28 14.85
N TYR A 5 -17.90 -0.16 13.62
CA TYR A 5 -17.24 0.66 12.60
C TYR A 5 -17.17 2.14 13.00
N ARG A 6 -18.28 2.69 13.52
CA ARG A 6 -18.37 4.09 13.93
C ARG A 6 -17.67 4.39 15.24
N SER A 7 -17.79 3.51 16.23
CA SER A 7 -17.30 3.78 17.59
C SER A 7 -15.84 3.36 17.79
N PHE A 8 -15.29 2.51 16.93
CA PHE A 8 -13.96 1.95 17.11
C PHE A 8 -13.10 2.05 15.84
N ILE A 9 -13.51 1.44 14.73
CA ILE A 9 -12.65 1.36 13.53
C ILE A 9 -12.26 2.76 13.04
N LEU A 10 -13.22 3.66 12.82
CA LEU A 10 -12.92 5.00 12.32
C LEU A 10 -12.05 5.83 13.28
N PRO A 11 -12.39 6.00 14.58
CA PRO A 11 -11.55 6.77 15.50
C PRO A 11 -10.13 6.23 15.66
N GLU A 12 -9.98 4.91 15.76
CA GLU A 12 -8.68 4.28 15.97
C GLU A 12 -7.81 4.39 14.71
N SER A 13 -8.39 4.17 13.52
CA SER A 13 -7.69 4.41 12.26
C SER A 13 -7.21 5.86 12.15
N MET A 14 -8.05 6.85 12.48
CA MET A 14 -7.64 8.25 12.48
C MET A 14 -6.54 8.56 13.50
N ARG A 15 -6.59 7.95 14.70
CA ARG A 15 -5.55 8.13 15.72
C ARG A 15 -4.21 7.59 15.22
N THR A 16 -4.20 6.36 14.71
CA THR A 16 -2.99 5.72 14.16
C THR A 16 -2.44 6.53 13.00
N THR A 17 -3.27 6.95 12.04
CA THR A 17 -2.80 7.80 10.93
C THR A 17 -2.08 9.04 11.46
N ARG A 18 -2.68 9.77 12.41
CA ARG A 18 -2.07 10.98 13.00
C ARG A 18 -0.75 10.71 13.70
N GLU A 19 -0.64 9.61 14.43
CA GLU A 19 0.57 9.24 15.17
C GLU A 19 1.76 8.98 14.24
N PHE A 20 1.50 8.45 13.04
CA PHE A 20 2.53 8.08 12.07
C PHE A 20 2.65 9.04 10.88
N MET A 21 1.90 10.15 10.84
CA MET A 21 1.94 11.07 9.66
C MET A 21 3.35 11.61 9.38
N ASP A 22 4.13 11.89 10.43
CA ASP A 22 5.47 12.47 10.30
C ASP A 22 6.59 11.41 10.39
N VAL A 23 6.23 10.12 10.48
CA VAL A 23 7.21 9.04 10.63
C VAL A 23 7.68 8.58 9.26
N GLY A 24 8.96 8.82 8.97
CA GLY A 24 9.59 8.34 7.75
C GLY A 24 10.01 6.87 7.80
N LEU A 25 9.96 6.19 6.65
CA LEU A 25 10.47 4.84 6.45
C LEU A 25 11.87 4.88 5.84
N ARG A 26 12.84 4.30 6.56
CA ARG A 26 14.24 4.16 6.08
C ARG A 26 14.51 2.80 5.41
N THR A 27 13.59 1.87 5.54
CA THR A 27 13.69 0.54 4.94
C THR A 27 13.27 0.63 3.47
N THR A 28 14.06 0.04 2.57
CA THR A 28 13.66 -0.12 1.16
C THR A 28 12.28 -0.74 1.07
N THR A 29 11.37 -0.03 0.40
CA THR A 29 9.95 -0.36 0.36
C THR A 29 9.49 -0.48 -1.08
N ARG A 30 8.85 -1.60 -1.41
CA ARG A 30 8.19 -1.84 -2.69
C ARG A 30 6.69 -1.92 -2.48
N VAL A 31 5.93 -1.13 -3.23
CA VAL A 31 4.46 -1.15 -3.19
C VAL A 31 3.94 -1.61 -4.54
N LEU A 32 3.18 -2.70 -4.56
CA LEU A 32 2.50 -3.19 -5.75
C LEU A 32 1.03 -2.83 -5.65
N VAL A 33 0.47 -2.28 -6.73
CA VAL A 33 -0.92 -1.81 -6.78
C VAL A 33 -1.59 -2.38 -8.03
N GLY A 34 -2.79 -2.94 -7.89
CA GLY A 34 -3.59 -3.33 -9.05
C GLY A 34 -4.07 -2.09 -9.80
N ALA A 35 -3.78 -2.00 -11.09
CA ALA A 35 -4.13 -0.84 -11.90
C ALA A 35 -5.66 -0.67 -12.05
N ASP A 36 -6.42 -1.76 -11.85
CA ASP A 36 -7.87 -1.82 -11.98
C ASP A 36 -8.57 -1.81 -10.61
N ASP A 37 -7.85 -1.48 -9.52
CA ASP A 37 -8.42 -1.38 -8.17
C ASP A 37 -9.37 -0.17 -8.04
N PRO A 38 -10.68 -0.40 -7.77
CA PRO A 38 -11.64 0.70 -7.63
C PRO A 38 -11.54 1.45 -6.30
N ILE A 39 -10.80 0.91 -5.33
CA ILE A 39 -10.65 1.44 -3.97
C ILE A 39 -9.34 2.21 -3.85
N LEU A 40 -8.22 1.60 -4.24
CA LEU A 40 -6.89 2.20 -4.13
C LEU A 40 -6.41 2.67 -5.51
N ARG A 41 -6.85 3.86 -5.91
CA ARG A 41 -6.42 4.43 -7.18
C ARG A 41 -4.95 4.86 -7.15
N PRO A 42 -4.23 4.81 -8.30
CA PRO A 42 -2.82 5.22 -8.40
C PRO A 42 -2.50 6.59 -7.80
N GLU A 43 -3.42 7.54 -7.91
CA GLU A 43 -3.24 8.91 -7.43
C GLU A 43 -3.24 9.01 -5.89
N PHE A 44 -3.73 7.99 -5.18
CA PHE A 44 -3.74 7.94 -3.72
C PHE A 44 -2.44 7.38 -3.12
N VAL A 45 -1.61 6.75 -3.94
CA VAL A 45 -0.35 6.11 -3.51
C VAL A 45 0.83 7.06 -3.69
N HIS A 46 0.71 8.01 -4.61
CA HIS A 46 1.67 9.09 -4.79
C HIS A 46 1.55 10.15 -3.69
N GLY A 47 2.62 10.90 -3.43
CA GLY A 47 2.70 11.98 -2.44
C GLY A 47 3.40 11.60 -1.13
N HIS A 48 3.75 10.33 -0.96
CA HIS A 48 4.46 9.80 0.20
C HIS A 48 5.97 9.60 -0.04
N GLU A 49 6.47 9.91 -1.23
CA GLU A 49 7.88 9.72 -1.61
C GLU A 49 8.84 10.53 -0.74
N SER A 50 8.38 11.66 -0.19
CA SER A 50 9.17 12.48 0.76
C SER A 50 9.33 11.86 2.14
N HIS A 51 8.52 10.84 2.48
CA HIS A 51 8.54 10.16 3.77
C HIS A 51 9.20 8.78 3.69
N VAL A 52 9.69 8.35 2.53
CA VAL A 52 10.30 7.03 2.36
C VAL A 52 11.60 7.18 1.58
N ASP A 53 12.72 6.79 2.19
CA ASP A 53 14.06 7.01 1.64
C ASP A 53 14.27 6.29 0.29
N ASP A 54 13.73 5.08 0.18
CA ASP A 54 13.81 4.23 -1.02
C ASP A 54 12.45 3.57 -1.26
N LEU A 55 11.62 4.24 -2.04
CA LEU A 55 10.30 3.79 -2.43
C LEU A 55 10.25 3.52 -3.92
N THR A 56 9.68 2.39 -4.31
CA THR A 56 9.16 2.25 -5.66
C THR A 56 7.75 1.69 -5.64
N ILE A 57 6.92 2.24 -6.50
CA ILE A 57 5.52 1.87 -6.68
C ILE A 57 5.37 1.30 -8.08
N ASP A 58 4.83 0.09 -8.20
CA ASP A 58 4.49 -0.52 -9.49
C ASP A 58 2.99 -0.77 -9.61
N TYR A 59 2.47 -0.49 -10.80
CA TYR A 59 1.08 -0.71 -11.15
C TYR A 59 0.96 -1.96 -12.02
N MET A 60 0.23 -2.96 -11.53
CA MET A 60 0.02 -4.23 -12.21
C MET A 60 -1.24 -4.16 -13.06
N PRO A 61 -1.13 -4.25 -14.41
CA PRO A 61 -2.30 -4.28 -15.26
C PRO A 61 -3.08 -5.59 -15.09
N ASN A 62 -4.40 -5.54 -15.28
CA ASN A 62 -5.32 -6.67 -15.12
C ASN A 62 -5.34 -7.22 -13.68
N ALA A 63 -5.27 -6.34 -12.69
CA ALA A 63 -5.32 -6.68 -11.28
C ALA A 63 -6.07 -5.62 -10.48
N GLY A 64 -6.89 -6.06 -9.52
CA GLY A 64 -7.59 -5.22 -8.57
C GLY A 64 -6.90 -5.21 -7.20
N HIS A 65 -7.71 -5.19 -6.15
CA HIS A 65 -7.21 -5.07 -4.77
C HIS A 65 -6.42 -6.30 -4.29
N PHE A 66 -6.75 -7.49 -4.78
CA PHE A 66 -6.18 -8.76 -4.34
C PHE A 66 -5.14 -9.27 -5.34
N LEU A 67 -4.02 -8.54 -5.43
CA LEU A 67 -2.90 -8.86 -6.33
C LEU A 67 -2.38 -10.29 -6.25
N VAL A 68 -2.39 -10.89 -5.05
CA VAL A 68 -1.94 -12.27 -4.83
C VAL A 68 -2.83 -13.27 -5.58
N ASP A 69 -4.11 -12.96 -5.72
CA ASP A 69 -5.06 -13.81 -6.45
C ASP A 69 -5.01 -13.53 -7.96
N ASP A 70 -4.89 -12.26 -8.35
CA ASP A 70 -4.94 -11.84 -9.76
C ASP A 70 -3.61 -12.09 -10.50
N ARG A 71 -2.47 -11.82 -9.86
CA ARG A 71 -1.12 -11.83 -10.46
C ARG A 71 -0.06 -12.42 -9.50
N PRO A 72 -0.22 -13.68 -9.04
CA PRO A 72 0.69 -14.30 -8.07
C PRO A 72 2.15 -14.32 -8.52
N ASP A 73 2.40 -14.57 -9.80
CA ASP A 73 3.77 -14.64 -10.36
C ASP A 73 4.50 -13.29 -10.28
N GLU A 74 3.80 -12.18 -10.50
CA GLU A 74 4.36 -10.84 -10.38
C GLU A 74 4.72 -10.56 -8.92
N VAL A 75 3.83 -10.88 -7.98
CA VAL A 75 4.09 -10.71 -6.55
C VAL A 75 5.35 -11.47 -6.12
N ILE A 76 5.49 -12.73 -6.56
CA ILE A 76 6.67 -13.55 -6.24
C ILE A 76 7.93 -12.94 -6.85
N THR A 77 7.88 -12.54 -8.13
CA THR A 77 9.03 -11.96 -8.84
C THR A 77 9.52 -10.71 -8.12
N HIS A 78 8.62 -9.77 -7.84
CA HIS A 78 8.95 -8.53 -7.14
C HIS A 78 9.44 -8.75 -5.70
N ALA A 79 8.89 -9.74 -5.00
CA ALA A 79 9.35 -10.09 -3.66
C ALA A 79 10.79 -10.66 -3.69
N LEU A 80 11.10 -11.57 -4.62
CA LEU A 80 12.45 -12.10 -4.78
C LEU A 80 13.45 -11.00 -5.13
N ASP A 81 13.10 -10.11 -6.07
CA ASP A 81 13.95 -8.98 -6.45
C ASP A 81 14.23 -8.02 -5.28
N LEU A 82 13.26 -7.84 -4.37
CA LEU A 82 13.43 -7.01 -3.17
C LEU A 82 14.41 -7.64 -2.18
N PHE A 83 14.33 -8.96 -1.95
CA PHE A 83 15.11 -9.66 -0.92
C PHE A 83 16.48 -10.18 -1.39
N GLN A 84 16.76 -10.11 -2.70
CA GLN A 84 18.07 -10.48 -3.26
C GLN A 84 19.06 -9.31 -3.32
N LYS A 85 18.62 -8.10 -2.99
CA LYS A 85 19.46 -6.90 -2.84
C LYS A 85 19.97 -6.76 -1.41
#